data_AF-A0A927IY98-F1
#
_entry.id   AF-A0A927IY98-F1
#
_cell.length_a   1.000
_cell.length_b   1.000
_cell.length_c   1.000
_cell.angle_alpha   90.00
_cell.angle_beta   90.00
_cell.angle_gamma   90.00
#
_symmetry.space_group_name_H-M   'P 1'
#
loop_
_entity.id
_entity.type
_entity.pdbx_description
1 polymer ?
#
loop_
_entity_poly.entity_id
_entity_poly.type
_entity_poly.pdbx_seq_one_letter_code
_entity_poly.pdbx_strand_id
1 'polypeptide(L)' 'MLRFSISFIMGFVLIVLESMIVMKLKGYSGIDLSNIQLMVGVYAMNFFLVFCILTDVKRWLEKQEETTTQLDN' A
#
# COMPACT_ATOMS: atom_id res chain seq x y z
N MET A 1 -7.42 -11.05 -7.81
CA MET A 1 -6.37 -10.80 -8.83
C MET A 1 -6.08 -9.30 -8.98
N LEU A 2 -7.04 -8.46 -9.39
CA LEU A 2 -6.83 -7.01 -9.65
C LEU A 2 -6.24 -6.22 -8.45
N ARG A 3 -6.65 -6.56 -7.21
CA ARG A 3 -6.12 -5.99 -5.96
C ARG A 3 -4.61 -6.17 -5.81
N PHE A 4 -4.09 -7.32 -6.24
CA PHE A 4 -2.66 -7.66 -6.17
C PHE A 4 -1.87 -6.76 -7.13
N SER A 5 -2.35 -6.59 -8.36
CA SER A 5 -1.73 -5.70 -9.35
C SER A 5 -1.71 -4.24 -8.91
N ILE A 6 -2.82 -3.75 -8.33
CA ILE A 6 -2.87 -2.37 -7.80
C ILE A 6 -1.89 -2.20 -6.63
N SER A 7 -1.85 -3.16 -5.71
CA SER A 7 -0.96 -3.11 -4.54
C SER A 7 0.51 -3.16 -4.97
N PHE A 8 0.84 -3.89 -6.02
CA PHE A 8 2.19 -3.96 -6.59
C PHE A 8 2.64 -2.60 -7.14
N ILE A 9 1.79 -1.92 -7.91
CA ILE A 9 2.08 -0.60 -8.44
C ILE A 9 2.17 0.44 -7.31
N MET A 10 1.19 0.45 -6.40
CA MET A 10 1.16 1.39 -5.28
C MET A 10 2.32 1.21 -4.31
N GLY A 11 2.76 -0.03 -4.07
CA GLY A 11 3.94 -0.31 -3.24
C GLY A 11 5.20 0.37 -3.79
N PHE A 12 5.35 0.44 -5.11
CA PHE A 12 6.47 1.14 -5.74
C PHE A 12 6.36 2.66 -5.57
N VAL A 13 5.16 3.23 -5.77
CA VAL A 13 4.91 4.66 -5.57
C VAL A 13 5.21 5.08 -4.13
N LEU A 14 4.82 4.26 -3.16
CA LEU A 14 5.07 4.52 -1.74
C LEU A 14 6.56 4.56 -1.42
N ILE A 15 7.40 3.68 -1.98
CA ILE A 15 8.85 3.76 -1.77
C ILE A 15 9.40 5.11 -2.21
N VAL A 16 8.96 5.62 -3.37
CA VAL A 16 9.44 6.92 -3.86
C VAL A 16 9.01 8.05 -2.91
N LEU A 17 7.75 8.04 -2.47
CA LEU A 17 7.23 9.03 -1.53
C LEU A 17 7.95 8.99 -0.18
N GLU A 18 8.14 7.81 0.40
CA GLU A 18 8.87 7.62 1.65
C GLU A 18 10.32 8.06 1.51
N SER A 19 10.93 7.77 0.36
CA SER A 19 12.30 8.17 0.07
C SER A 19 12.44 9.70 0.06
N MET A 20 11.52 10.40 -0.59
CA MET A 20 11.47 11.87 -0.59
C MET A 20 11.26 12.43 0.81
N ILE A 21 10.36 11.83 1.60
CA ILE A 21 10.07 12.25 2.98
C ILE A 21 11.33 12.10 3.86
N VAL A 22 11.99 10.94 3.81
CA VAL A 22 13.19 10.66 4.61
C VAL A 22 14.36 11.55 4.20
N MET A 23 14.54 11.80 2.90
CA MET A 23 15.57 12.74 2.42
C MET A 23 15.34 14.14 2.97
N LYS A 24 14.08 14.61 2.97
CA LYS A 24 13.73 15.93 3.51
C LYS A 24 13.90 16.02 5.03
N LEU A 25 13.56 14.96 5.76
CA LEU A 25 13.63 14.91 7.22
C LEU A 25 15.07 14.78 7.74
N LYS A 26 15.88 13.93 7.11
CA LYS A 26 17.24 13.65 7.56
C LYS A 26 18.31 14.51 6.89
N GLY A 27 17.94 15.31 5.89
CA GLY A 27 18.87 16.14 5.13
C GLY A 27 19.86 15.33 4.28
N TYR A 28 19.56 14.06 4.00
CA TYR A 28 20.39 13.22 3.14
C TYR A 28 20.08 13.47 1.67
N SER A 29 21.12 13.50 0.83
CA SER A 29 20.99 13.70 -0.63
C SER A 29 20.39 12.50 -1.38
N GLY A 30 20.25 11.35 -0.72
CA GLY A 30 19.65 10.13 -1.28
C GLY A 30 19.47 9.06 -0.22
N ILE A 31 18.67 8.04 -0.53
CA ILE A 31 18.61 6.80 0.26
C ILE A 31 19.49 5.78 -0.43
N ASP A 32 20.49 5.28 0.30
CA ASP A 32 21.34 4.22 -0.20
C ASP A 32 20.67 2.86 0.02
N LEU A 33 20.00 2.39 -1.03
CA LEU A 33 19.41 1.05 -1.11
C LEU A 33 20.45 0.03 -1.59
N SER A 34 21.71 0.18 -1.16
CA SER A 34 22.84 -0.67 -1.57
C SER A 34 22.58 -2.17 -1.35
N ASN A 35 21.72 -2.52 -0.40
CA ASN A 35 21.31 -3.90 -0.15
C ASN A 35 19.92 -4.19 -0.73
N ILE A 36 19.86 -5.13 -1.69
CA ILE A 36 18.62 -5.58 -2.32
C ILE A 36 17.65 -6.18 -1.29
N GLN A 37 18.16 -6.75 -0.19
CA GLN A 37 17.34 -7.25 0.91
C GLN A 37 16.58 -6.11 1.60
N LEU A 38 17.22 -4.95 1.78
CA LEU A 38 16.59 -3.77 2.36
C LEU A 38 15.51 -3.24 1.42
N MET A 39 15.82 -3.17 0.11
CA MET A 39 14.86 -2.73 -0.91
C MET A 39 13.62 -3.64 -0.97
N VAL A 40 13.83 -4.96 -1.02
CA VAL A 40 12.72 -5.94 -1.04
C VAL A 40 11.94 -5.92 0.27
N GLY A 41 12.60 -5.71 1.41
CA GLY A 41 11.94 -5.60 2.72
C GLY A 41 10.99 -4.40 2.80
N VAL A 42 11.47 -3.20 2.44
CA VAL A 42 10.65 -1.98 2.40
C VAL A 42 9.52 -2.13 1.38
N TYR A 43 9.81 -2.69 0.21
CA TYR A 43 8.81 -2.95 -0.82
C TYR A 43 7.71 -3.91 -0.35
N ALA A 44 8.10 -5.03 0.28
CA ALA A 44 7.16 -6.01 0.79
C ALA A 44 6.24 -5.40 1.87
N MET A 45 6.79 -4.62 2.80
CA MET A 45 6.01 -3.95 3.83
C MET A 45 4.94 -3.01 3.22
N ASN A 46 5.34 -2.18 2.27
CA ASN A 46 4.43 -1.24 1.59
C ASN A 46 3.38 -1.96 0.74
N PHE A 47 3.78 -3.02 0.04
CA PHE A 47 2.87 -3.87 -0.70
C PHE A 47 1.79 -4.48 0.21
N PHE A 48 2.21 -5.09 1.33
CA PHE A 48 1.28 -5.70 2.28
C PHE A 48 0.34 -4.68 2.91
N LEU A 49 0.84 -3.48 3.25
CA LEU A 49 0.03 -2.41 3.80
C LEU A 49 -1.11 -2.02 2.84
N VAL A 50 -0.78 -1.74 1.57
CA VAL A 50 -1.78 -1.36 0.57
C VAL A 50 -2.75 -2.50 0.31
N PHE A 51 -2.25 -3.74 0.25
CA PHE A 51 -3.08 -4.91 0.03
C PHE A 51 -4.10 -5.13 1.16
N CYS A 52 -3.66 -4.98 2.42
CA CYS A 52 -4.54 -5.06 3.59
C CYS A 52 -5.60 -3.97 3.56
N ILE A 53 -5.23 -2.70 3.33
CA ILE A 53 -6.18 -1.58 3.25
C ILE A 53 -7.22 -1.83 2.15
N LEU A 54 -6.79 -2.21 0.94
CA LEU A 54 -7.72 -2.51 -0.15
C LEU A 54 -8.65 -3.68 0.16
N THR A 55 -8.16 -4.68 0.90
CA THR A 55 -8.96 -5.83 1.31
C THR A 55 -10.03 -5.44 2.32
N ASP A 56 -9.67 -4.63 3.33
CA ASP A 56 -10.61 -4.15 4.33
C ASP A 56 -11.63 -3.17 3.75
N VAL A 57 -11.20 -2.22 2.91
CA VAL A 57 -12.10 -1.29 2.22
C VAL A 57 -13.11 -2.05 1.37
N LYS A 58 -12.65 -3.04 0.60
CA LYS A 58 -13.57 -3.84 -0.20
C LYS A 58 -14.55 -4.64 0.66
N ARG A 59 -14.09 -5.25 1.75
CA ARG A 59 -14.97 -5.98 2.68
C ARG A 59 -16.02 -5.06 3.30
N TRP A 60 -15.64 -3.83 3.62
CA TRP A 60 -16.56 -2.82 4.14
C TRP A 60 -17.61 -2.40 3.11
N LEU A 61 -17.22 -2.21 1.84
CA LEU A 61 -18.15 -1.91 0.75
C LEU A 61 -19.15 -3.04 0.52
N GLU A 62 -18.69 -4.29 0.46
CA GLU A 62 -19.58 -5.46 0.29
C GLU A 62 -20.59 -5.56 1.45
N LYS A 63 -20.17 -5.30 2.69
CA LYS A 63 -21.06 -5.31 3.86
C LYS A 63 -22.14 -4.21 3.81
N GLN A 64 -21.82 -3.04 3.26
CA GLN A 64 -22.77 -1.94 3.09
C GLN A 64 -23.84 -2.29 2.04
N GLU A 65 -23.43 -2.90 0.92
CA GLU A 65 -24.36 -3.37 -0.12
C GLU A 65 -25.33 -4.44 0.42
N GLU A 66 -24.83 -5.39 1.21
CA GLU A 66 -25.67 -6.41 1.86
C GLU A 66 -26.67 -5.80 2.86
N THR A 67 -26.26 -4.80 3.64
CA THR A 67 -27.12 -4.15 4.64
C THR A 67 -28.24 -3.35 3.97
N THR A 68 -27.94 -2.70 2.83
CA THR A 68 -28.92 -1.88 2.10
C THR A 68 -29.97 -2.75 1.41
N THR A 69 -29.56 -3.91 0.86
CA THR A 69 -30.46 -4.86 0.18
C THR A 69 -31.43 -5.57 1.14
N GLN A 70 -31.06 -5.72 2.41
CA GLN A 70 -31.92 -6.31 3.45
C GLN A 70 -33.00 -5.35 3.98
N LEU A 71 -32.84 -4.04 3.77
CA LEU A 71 -33.82 -3.02 4.20
C LEU A 71 -34.89 -2.73 3.14
N ASP A 72 -34.65 -3.15 1.90
CA ASP A 72 -35.56 -2.99 0.74
C ASP A 72 -36.42 -4.25 0.48
N ASN A 73 -36.30 -5.29 1.31
CA ASN A 73 -37.15 -6.49 1.34
C ASN A 73 -37.94 -6.57 2.65
#